data_AF-Q123Q7-F1
#
_entry.id   AF-Q123Q7-F1
#
_cell.length_a   1.000
_cell.length_b   1.000
_cell.length_c   1.000
_cell.angle_alpha   90.00
_cell.angle_beta   90.00
_cell.angle_gamma   90.00
#
_symmetry.space_group_name_H-M   'P 1'
#
loop_
_entity.id
_entity.type
_entity.pdbx_description
1 polymer ?
#
loop_
_entity_poly.entity_id
_entity_poly.type
_entity_poly.pdbx_seq_one_letter_code
_entity_poly.pdbx_strand_id
1 'polypeptide(L)'
;MNISSAKTNHSPSSRNMNAVLVGGGIHERSIALNLAKRGIDCVALEKDYVARHASEVNCGGVRTLGGDIPAVSLALRPLKPVGLGALAAIDTVDAAS
;
A
#
# COMPACT_ATOMS: atom_id res chain seq x y z
N MET A 1 45.62 18.35 -26.04
CA MET A 1 44.35 17.59 -26.02
C MET A 1 43.52 18.14 -24.88
N ASN A 2 42.45 18.88 -25.18
CA ASN A 2 41.63 19.52 -24.15
C ASN A 2 40.31 18.75 -24.05
N ILE A 3 40.15 17.92 -23.03
CA ILE A 3 38.91 17.21 -22.74
C ILE A 3 37.95 18.18 -22.05
N SER A 4 37.08 18.83 -22.82
CA SER A 4 35.97 19.60 -22.27
C SER A 4 35.04 18.63 -21.51
N SER A 5 35.09 18.68 -20.19
CA SER A 5 34.17 17.95 -19.33
C SER A 5 32.77 18.49 -19.57
N ALA A 6 31.95 17.74 -20.31
CA ALA A 6 30.55 18.08 -20.55
C ALA A 6 29.81 18.08 -19.20
N LYS A 7 29.60 19.26 -18.63
CA LYS A 7 28.61 19.46 -17.58
C LYS A 7 27.25 19.10 -18.17
N THR A 8 26.74 17.91 -17.85
CA THR A 8 25.35 17.57 -18.13
C THR A 8 24.49 18.45 -17.24
N ASN A 9 23.74 19.38 -17.84
CA ASN A 9 22.78 20.20 -17.12
C ASN A 9 21.67 19.28 -16.62
N HIS A 10 21.79 18.80 -15.38
CA HIS A 10 20.77 17.97 -14.76
C HIS A 10 19.64 18.86 -14.24
N SER A 11 18.87 19.43 -15.16
CA SER A 11 17.62 20.09 -14.80
C SER A 11 16.57 18.99 -14.65
N PRO A 12 15.94 18.81 -13.47
CA PRO A 12 14.93 17.78 -13.30
C PRO A 12 13.77 18.03 -14.26
N SER A 13 13.33 16.99 -14.97
CA SER A 13 12.15 17.09 -15.83
C SER A 13 10.93 17.34 -14.96
N SER A 14 10.30 18.50 -15.10
CA SER A 14 9.09 18.83 -14.37
C SER A 14 7.94 17.96 -14.90
N ARG A 15 7.51 16.98 -14.11
CA ARG A 15 6.29 16.20 -14.38
C ARG A 15 5.16 16.72 -13.51
N ASN A 16 4.02 17.01 -14.13
CA ASN A 16 2.82 17.45 -13.41
C ASN A 16 1.98 16.23 -13.04
N MET A 17 1.67 16.06 -11.75
CA MET A 17 0.95 14.90 -11.20
C MET A 17 -0.15 15.39 -10.28
N ASN A 18 -1.29 14.69 -10.26
CA ASN A 18 -2.43 15.08 -9.44
C ASN A 18 -2.27 14.69 -7.96
N ALA A 19 -1.38 13.73 -7.66
CA ALA A 19 -1.05 13.33 -6.31
C ALA A 19 0.41 12.89 -6.17
N VAL A 20 0.98 13.16 -5.00
CA VAL A 20 2.30 12.67 -4.58
C VAL A 20 2.10 11.77 -3.36
N LEU A 21 2.62 10.55 -3.44
CA LEU A 21 2.62 9.57 -2.35
C LEU A 21 4.03 9.54 -1.74
N VAL A 22 4.11 9.66 -0.42
CA VAL A 22 5.38 9.63 0.31
C VAL A 22 5.53 8.25 0.94
N GLY A 23 6.54 7.51 0.49
CA GLY A 23 6.75 6.11 0.83
C GLY A 23 6.35 5.16 -0.31
N GLY A 24 6.90 3.95 -0.26
CA GLY A 24 6.64 2.85 -1.19
C GLY A 24 6.15 1.58 -0.50
N GLY A 25 5.39 1.71 0.59
CA GLY A 25 4.84 0.58 1.33
C GLY A 25 3.53 0.04 0.75
N ILE A 26 2.94 -0.95 1.42
CA ILE A 26 1.66 -1.56 1.02
C ILE A 26 0.50 -0.56 1.05
N HIS A 27 0.55 0.45 1.93
CA HIS A 27 -0.47 1.49 2.00
C HIS A 27 -0.43 2.39 0.77
N GLU A 28 0.74 2.93 0.43
CA GLU A 28 0.93 3.82 -0.72
C GLU A 28 0.67 3.07 -2.03
N ARG A 29 1.08 1.80 -2.12
CA ARG A 29 0.78 0.97 -3.28
C ARG A 29 -0.71 0.69 -3.44
N SER A 30 -1.43 0.48 -2.34
CA SER A 30 -2.88 0.34 -2.35
C SER A 30 -3.57 1.63 -2.80
N ILE A 31 -3.09 2.79 -2.34
CA ILE A 31 -3.57 4.10 -2.77
C ILE A 31 -3.30 4.32 -4.27
N ALA A 32 -2.07 4.10 -4.74
CA ALA A 32 -1.69 4.23 -6.15
C ALA A 32 -2.57 3.36 -7.06
N LEU A 33 -2.82 2.10 -6.66
CA LEU A 33 -3.72 1.21 -7.39
C LEU A 33 -5.14 1.77 -7.44
N ASN A 34 -5.66 2.28 -6.33
CA ASN A 34 -7.00 2.84 -6.24
C ASN A 34 -7.16 4.17 -6.99
N LEU A 35 -6.09 4.96 -7.11
CA LEU A 35 -6.04 6.17 -7.93
C LEU A 35 -5.97 5.81 -9.42
N ALA A 36 -5.11 4.86 -9.80
CA ALA A 36 -5.02 4.37 -11.18
C ALA A 36 -6.34 3.78 -11.68
N LYS A 37 -7.05 3.01 -10.82
CA LYS A 37 -8.40 2.51 -11.13
C LYS A 37 -9.43 3.62 -11.38
N ARG A 38 -9.18 4.83 -10.88
CA ARG A 38 -10.01 6.02 -11.08
C ARG A 38 -9.47 6.94 -12.19
N GLY A 39 -8.40 6.56 -12.89
CA GLY A 39 -7.76 7.37 -13.92
C GLY A 39 -7.02 8.60 -13.38
N ILE A 40 -6.61 8.58 -12.11
CA ILE A 40 -5.89 9.68 -11.47
C ILE A 40 -4.40 9.38 -11.47
N ASP A 41 -3.62 10.24 -12.12
CA ASP A 41 -2.17 10.15 -12.14
C ASP A 41 -1.56 10.50 -10.78
N CYS A 42 -0.61 9.68 -10.34
CA CYS A 42 0.14 9.90 -9.11
C CYS A 42 1.60 9.47 -9.26
N VAL A 43 2.45 10.02 -8.41
CA VAL A 43 3.85 9.60 -8.27
C VAL A 43 4.12 9.21 -6.83
N ALA A 44 4.81 8.08 -6.64
CA ALA A 44 5.30 7.66 -5.33
C ALA A 44 6.80 7.95 -5.22
N LEU A 45 7.21 8.48 -4.08
CA LEU A 45 8.61 8.76 -3.74
C LEU A 45 9.01 7.90 -2.55
N GLU A 46 9.95 6.99 -2.77
CA GLU A 46 10.51 6.11 -1.74
C GLU A 46 12.00 6.45 -1.57
N LYS A 47 12.47 6.49 -0.32
CA LYS A 47 13.86 6.82 0.00
C LYS A 47 14.80 5.69 -0.38
N ASP A 48 14.37 4.45 -0.17
CA ASP A 48 15.20 3.27 -0.37
C ASP A 48 14.70 2.44 -1.57
N TYR A 49 14.04 1.31 -1.32
CA TYR A 49 13.39 0.48 -2.32
C TYR A 49 11.97 0.14 -1.85
N VAL A 50 11.09 -0.13 -2.82
CA VAL A 50 9.68 -0.42 -2.58
C VAL A 50 9.52 -1.55 -1.56
N ALA A 51 8.62 -1.36 -0.60
CA ALA A 51 8.29 -2.28 0.48
C ALA A 51 9.37 -2.59 1.54
N ARG A 52 10.58 -2.01 1.49
CA ARG A 52 11.73 -2.30 2.40
C ARG A 52 11.40 -2.40 3.91
N HIS A 53 10.42 -1.66 4.39
CA HIS A 53 10.18 -1.46 5.82
C HIS A 53 9.16 -2.47 6.36
N ALA A 54 8.23 -2.04 7.21
CA ALA A 54 7.19 -2.89 7.79
C ALA A 54 6.37 -3.67 6.75
N SER A 55 6.38 -3.23 5.50
CA SER A 55 5.72 -3.90 4.37
C SER A 55 6.35 -5.24 3.98
N GLU A 56 7.68 -5.38 4.05
CA GLU A 56 8.41 -6.60 3.67
C GLU A 56 8.31 -7.68 4.77
N VAL A 57 8.34 -7.25 6.02
CA VAL A 57 8.47 -8.16 7.17
C VAL A 57 7.14 -8.58 7.81
N ASN A 58 6.00 -8.08 7.32
CA ASN A 58 4.68 -8.39 7.91
C ASN A 58 4.06 -9.74 7.49
N CYS A 59 4.69 -10.49 6.57
CA CYS A 59 4.23 -11.81 6.08
C CYS A 59 2.80 -11.79 5.46
N GLY A 60 2.21 -10.63 5.21
CA GLY A 60 0.90 -10.46 4.58
C GLY A 60 -0.29 -10.93 5.43
N GLY A 61 -0.09 -11.25 6.70
CA GLY A 61 -1.14 -11.77 7.57
C GLY A 61 -2.17 -10.69 7.93
N VAL A 62 -3.45 -10.95 7.67
CA VAL A 62 -4.58 -10.12 8.13
C VAL A 62 -5.32 -10.92 9.21
N ARG A 63 -5.44 -10.36 10.42
CA ARG A 63 -6.10 -11.00 11.57
C ARG A 63 -7.03 -10.01 12.25
N THR A 64 -8.08 -10.51 12.90
CA THR A 64 -9.08 -9.72 13.64
C THR A 64 -8.97 -9.89 15.15
N LEU A 65 -8.23 -10.90 15.63
CA LEU A 65 -8.09 -11.24 17.05
C LEU A 65 -7.48 -10.08 17.86
N GLY A 66 -8.13 -9.73 18.98
CA GLY A 66 -7.67 -8.71 19.93
C GLY A 66 -7.76 -7.26 19.44
N GLY A 67 -8.35 -7.02 18.26
CA GLY A 67 -8.53 -5.69 17.70
C GLY A 67 -9.81 -5.01 18.18
N ASP A 68 -9.76 -3.69 18.33
CA ASP A 68 -10.93 -2.86 18.62
C ASP A 68 -11.93 -2.94 17.45
N ILE A 69 -13.25 -2.88 17.72
CA ILE A 69 -14.30 -3.14 16.71
C ILE A 69 -14.12 -2.35 15.39
N PRO A 70 -13.72 -1.05 15.40
CA PRO A 70 -13.46 -0.32 14.15
C PRO A 70 -12.30 -0.89 13.33
N ALA A 71 -11.25 -1.41 13.98
CA ALA A 71 -10.09 -2.01 13.32
C ALA A 71 -10.47 -3.34 12.65
N VAL A 72 -11.36 -4.13 13.26
CA VAL A 72 -11.89 -5.38 12.68
C VAL A 72 -12.60 -5.11 11.36
N SER A 73 -13.47 -4.10 11.32
CA SER A 73 -14.16 -3.72 10.07
C SER A 73 -13.18 -3.37 8.95
N LEU A 74 -12.10 -2.63 9.28
CA LEU A 74 -11.07 -2.28 8.30
C LEU A 74 -10.28 -3.50 7.81
N ALA A 75 -9.95 -4.43 8.71
CA ALA A 75 -9.25 -5.67 8.38
C ALA A 75 -10.07 -6.60 7.46
N LEU A 76 -11.40 -6.59 7.58
CA LEU A 76 -12.30 -7.41 6.76
C LEU A 76 -12.58 -6.83 5.36
N ARG A 77 -12.50 -5.51 5.16
CA ARG A 77 -12.76 -4.87 3.84
C ARG A 77 -11.97 -5.43 2.65
N PRO A 78 -10.65 -5.74 2.75
CA PRO A 78 -9.93 -6.38 1.66
C PRO A 78 -10.36 -7.84 1.46
N LEU A 79 -10.86 -8.51 2.51
CA LEU A 79 -11.37 -9.87 2.51
C LEU A 79 -12.85 -9.87 2.09
N LYS A 80 -13.16 -9.43 0.87
CA LYS A 80 -14.54 -9.48 0.37
C LYS A 80 -15.01 -10.94 0.31
N PRO A 81 -16.01 -11.37 1.08
CA PRO A 81 -16.60 -12.69 0.89
C PRO A 81 -17.46 -12.64 -0.37
N VAL A 82 -17.19 -13.52 -1.32
CA VAL A 82 -18.07 -13.73 -2.47
C VAL A 82 -19.25 -14.59 -2.03
N GLY A 83 -20.38 -13.94 -1.70
CA GLY A 83 -21.66 -14.59 -1.42
C GLY A 83 -22.09 -14.60 0.05
N LEU A 84 -23.41 -14.65 0.27
CA LEU A 84 -24.09 -14.57 1.57
C LEU A 84 -23.78 -15.76 2.53
N GLY A 85 -22.90 -16.68 2.15
CA GLY A 85 -22.57 -17.88 2.93
C GLY A 85 -21.24 -17.86 3.71
N ALA A 86 -20.45 -16.78 3.65
CA ALA A 86 -19.07 -16.78 4.17
C ALA A 86 -18.89 -16.05 5.51
N LEU A 87 -19.96 -15.54 6.12
CA LEU A 87 -19.92 -14.88 7.44
C LEU A 87 -19.87 -15.89 8.62
N ALA A 88 -20.07 -17.18 8.36
CA ALA A 88 -20.24 -18.20 9.39
C ALA A 88 -18.94 -18.88 9.88
N ALA A 89 -17.76 -18.43 9.43
CA ALA A 89 -16.51 -19.19 9.66
C ALA A 89 -15.40 -18.39 10.38
N ILE A 90 -15.73 -17.28 11.05
CA ILE A 90 -14.68 -16.42 11.65
C ILE A 90 -14.60 -16.53 13.18
N ASP A 91 -15.63 -16.96 13.94
CA ASP A 91 -15.49 -17.11 15.40
C ASP A 91 -16.47 -18.12 16.04
N THR A 92 -16.15 -19.42 16.05
CA THR A 92 -16.79 -20.37 16.99
C THR A 92 -15.81 -21.30 17.73
N VAL A 93 -14.53 -20.91 17.85
CA VAL A 93 -13.57 -21.69 18.64
C VAL A 93 -12.82 -20.82 19.66
N ASP A 94 -13.54 -20.22 20.63
CA ASP A 94 -13.06 -20.11 22.03
C ASP A 94 -14.12 -19.57 23.03
N ALA A 95 -15.35 -20.08 22.98
CA ALA A 95 -16.39 -19.75 23.97
C ALA A 95 -16.90 -20.99 24.72
N ALA A 96 -15.97 -21.87 25.11
CA ALA A 96 -16.23 -22.98 26.03
C ALA A 96 -15.11 -23.03 27.08
N SER A 97 -15.18 -22.09 28.03
CA SER A 97 -14.86 -22.37 29.43
C SER A 97 -16.07 -23.01 30.10
#